data_AF-A0A4W5M8Q0-F1
#
_entry.id   AF-A0A4W5M8Q0-F1
#
_cell.length_a   1.000
_cell.length_b   1.000
_cell.length_c   1.000
_cell.angle_alpha   90.00
_cell.angle_beta   90.00
_cell.angle_gamma   90.00
#
_symmetry.space_group_name_H-M   'P 1'
#
loop_
_entity.id
_entity.type
_entity.pdbx_description
1 polymer ?
#
loop_
_entity_poly.entity_id
_entity_poly.type
_entity_poly.pdbx_seq_one_letter_code
_entity_poly.pdbx_strand_id
1 'polypeptide(L)'
;MEKFISVWVRDPRIQKNDFWHAHMDYEICIHTNSLCFTKKISCVRRRYSEFVWLRQKLQANSLLMVQLPELPPKNPFFSLNNAQQITKRMMGLQKFLELTLESNLLLSDSCLHLFLQSELGVSQIEACASGRTHYSVSQAVLRCGCKLQRFHSQEDLLETSRKESCDSDTVRNLNDAGH
;
A
#
# COMPACT_ATOMS: atom_id res chain seq x y z
N MET A 1 19.33 -5.37 -22.03
CA MET A 1 19.31 -5.06 -20.58
C MET A 1 18.48 -6.13 -19.90
N GLU A 2 19.03 -6.83 -18.92
CA GLU A 2 18.31 -7.89 -18.20
C GLU A 2 17.22 -7.28 -17.32
N LYS A 3 16.08 -7.98 -17.19
CA LYS A 3 14.98 -7.53 -16.32
C LYS A 3 15.36 -7.79 -14.87
N PHE A 4 15.22 -6.79 -14.00
CA PHE A 4 15.46 -6.94 -12.56
C PHE A 4 14.30 -6.35 -11.75
N ILE A 5 14.04 -6.96 -10.59
CA ILE A 5 13.15 -6.44 -9.57
C ILE A 5 13.91 -6.55 -8.25
N SER A 6 14.23 -5.40 -7.65
CA SER A 6 14.89 -5.33 -6.35
C SER A 6 13.91 -4.79 -5.32
N VAL A 7 13.86 -5.45 -4.15
CA VAL A 7 12.98 -5.08 -3.04
C VAL A 7 13.78 -5.00 -1.75
N TRP A 8 13.48 -4.00 -0.93
CA TRP A 8 14.06 -3.85 0.42
C TRP A 8 12.95 -3.60 1.42
N VAL A 9 13.05 -4.23 2.60
CA VAL A 9 12.20 -3.93 3.75
C VAL A 9 13.09 -3.38 4.85
N ARG A 10 12.84 -2.14 5.26
CA ARG A 10 13.76 -1.36 6.11
C ARG A 10 13.02 -0.40 7.03
N ASP A 11 13.79 0.34 7.82
CA ASP A 11 13.32 1.48 8.62
C ASP A 11 12.06 1.15 9.44
N PRO A 12 12.15 0.20 10.39
CA PRO A 12 11.04 -0.14 11.25
C PRO A 12 10.66 1.07 12.12
N ARG A 13 9.40 1.51 12.09
CA ARG A 13 8.92 2.62 12.90
C ARG A 13 7.71 2.22 13.72
N ILE A 14 7.63 2.77 14.91
CA ILE A 14 6.44 2.67 15.75
C ILE A 14 5.51 3.82 15.34
N GLN A 15 4.40 3.47 14.70
CA GLN A 15 3.32 4.39 14.42
C GLN A 15 2.44 4.52 15.66
N LYS A 16 2.25 5.75 16.13
CA LYS A 16 1.37 6.06 17.26
C LYS A 16 0.26 6.98 16.74
N ASN A 17 -0.89 6.39 16.42
CA ASN A 17 -2.09 7.19 16.18
C ASN A 17 -2.73 7.56 17.52
N ASP A 18 -2.79 6.61 18.47
CA ASP A 18 -3.20 6.78 19.87
C ASP A 18 -2.43 5.79 20.75
N PHE A 19 -2.32 6.06 22.06
CA PHE A 19 -1.54 5.25 23.02
C PHE A 19 -1.86 3.75 23.00
N TRP A 20 -3.08 3.36 22.64
CA TRP A 20 -3.57 1.97 22.62
C TRP A 20 -3.44 1.26 21.26
N HIS A 21 -3.19 2.02 20.19
CA HIS A 21 -3.17 1.50 18.81
C HIS A 21 -1.78 1.60 18.16
N ALA A 22 -0.75 1.71 19.01
CA ALA A 22 0.63 1.68 18.58
C ALA A 22 0.93 0.38 17.83
N HIS A 23 1.54 0.51 16.65
CA HIS A 23 1.95 -0.63 15.85
C HIS A 23 3.27 -0.35 15.15
N MET A 24 3.95 -1.42 14.73
CA MET A 24 5.15 -1.31 13.93
C MET A 24 4.83 -1.48 12.46
N ASP A 25 5.31 -0.54 11.65
CA ASP A 25 5.34 -0.65 10.20
C ASP A 25 6.79 -0.67 9.69
N TYR A 26 6.92 -1.07 8.43
CA TYR A 26 8.19 -1.17 7.72
C TYR A 26 8.09 -0.41 6.41
N GLU A 27 9.16 0.28 6.03
CA GLU A 27 9.29 0.83 4.70
C GLU A 27 9.63 -0.29 3.71
N ILE A 28 8.81 -0.47 2.69
CA ILE A 28 9.07 -1.32 1.54
C ILE A 28 9.49 -0.41 0.41
N CYS A 29 10.65 -0.66 -0.19
CA CYS A 29 11.06 0.03 -1.40
C CYS A 29 11.29 -0.96 -2.54
N ILE A 30 10.80 -0.62 -3.72
CA ILE A 30 10.99 -1.35 -4.97
C ILE A 30 11.84 -0.49 -5.90
N HIS A 31 12.78 -1.13 -6.59
CA HIS A 31 13.46 -0.59 -7.76
C HIS A 31 13.46 -1.65 -8.85
N THR A 32 12.95 -1.32 -10.03
CA THR A 32 12.80 -2.28 -11.13
C THR A 32 12.82 -1.60 -12.48
N ASN A 33 13.32 -2.30 -13.51
CA ASN A 33 13.10 -1.94 -14.90
C ASN A 33 11.94 -2.70 -15.56
N SER A 34 11.33 -3.67 -14.86
CA SER A 34 10.25 -4.52 -15.37
C SER A 34 9.03 -3.71 -15.80
N LEU A 35 8.34 -4.18 -16.84
CA LEU A 35 7.08 -3.62 -17.32
C LEU A 35 5.87 -4.10 -16.51
N CYS A 36 6.04 -5.09 -15.63
CA CYS A 36 4.98 -5.55 -14.74
C CYS A 36 4.58 -4.47 -13.72
N PHE A 37 5.44 -3.48 -13.48
CA PHE A 37 5.21 -2.42 -12.49
C PHE A 37 4.90 -1.09 -13.15
N THR A 38 3.94 -0.36 -12.57
CA THR A 38 3.59 1.00 -13.01
C THR A 38 4.70 1.99 -12.67
N LYS A 39 5.24 1.94 -11.45
CA LYS A 39 6.37 2.77 -11.02
C LYS A 39 7.68 1.98 -11.05
N LYS A 40 8.75 2.60 -11.57
CA LYS A 40 10.10 2.02 -11.56
C LYS A 40 10.74 2.06 -10.18
N ILE A 41 10.38 3.07 -9.38
CA ILE A 41 10.75 3.20 -7.98
C ILE A 41 9.49 3.52 -7.17
N SER A 42 9.22 2.74 -6.14
CA SER A 42 8.16 3.03 -5.17
C SER A 42 8.69 2.79 -3.76
N CYS A 43 8.21 3.57 -2.80
CA CYS A 43 8.41 3.31 -1.39
C CYS A 43 7.08 3.51 -0.66
N VAL A 44 6.66 2.51 0.10
CA VAL A 44 5.38 2.48 0.85
C VAL A 44 5.65 1.95 2.25
N ARG A 45 4.75 2.22 3.20
CA ARG A 45 4.86 1.67 4.55
C ARG A 45 3.75 0.67 4.81
N ARG A 46 4.11 -0.51 5.33
CA ARG A 46 3.17 -1.60 5.61
C ARG A 46 3.48 -2.24 6.96
N ARG A 47 2.43 -2.61 7.69
CA ARG A 47 2.54 -3.37 8.95
C ARG A 47 2.40 -4.86 8.71
N TYR A 48 2.92 -5.67 9.65
CA TYR A 48 2.94 -7.13 9.54
C TYR A 48 1.56 -7.75 9.24
N SER A 49 0.48 -7.24 9.85
CA SER A 49 -0.87 -7.76 9.60
C SER A 49 -1.35 -7.60 8.15
N GLU A 50 -0.89 -6.55 7.46
CA GLU A 50 -1.21 -6.37 6.03
C GLU A 50 -0.44 -7.39 5.17
N PHE A 51 0.77 -7.78 5.54
CA PHE A 51 1.47 -8.88 4.87
C PHE A 51 0.74 -10.22 5.03
N VAL A 52 0.19 -10.49 6.23
CA VAL A 52 -0.63 -11.68 6.48
C VAL A 52 -1.85 -11.69 5.56
N TRP A 53 -2.55 -10.55 5.45
CA TRP A 53 -3.65 -10.40 4.50
C TRP A 53 -3.19 -10.62 3.05
N LEU A 54 -2.08 -10.00 2.64
CA LEU A 54 -1.57 -10.12 1.28
C LEU A 54 -1.29 -11.58 0.93
N ARG A 55 -0.60 -12.33 1.80
CA ARG A 55 -0.32 -13.75 1.60
C ARG A 55 -1.61 -14.56 1.43
N GLN A 56 -2.59 -14.35 2.29
CA GLN A 56 -3.89 -15.03 2.19
C GLN A 56 -4.61 -14.68 0.88
N LYS A 57 -4.57 -13.41 0.48
CA LYS A 57 -5.22 -12.93 -0.73
C LYS A 57 -4.60 -13.51 -2.00
N LEU A 58 -3.27 -13.49 -2.09
CA LEU A 58 -2.52 -14.10 -3.20
C LEU A 58 -2.73 -15.61 -3.26
N GLN A 59 -2.79 -16.28 -2.12
CA GLN A 59 -3.07 -17.72 -2.06
C GLN A 59 -4.49 -18.05 -2.55
N ALA A 60 -5.48 -17.25 -2.20
CA ALA A 60 -6.84 -17.39 -2.69
C ALA A 60 -6.96 -17.12 -4.21
N ASN A 61 -6.32 -16.05 -4.69
CA ASN A 61 -6.37 -15.66 -6.11
C ASN A 61 -5.59 -16.62 -7.03
N SER A 62 -4.55 -17.28 -6.52
CA SER A 62 -3.75 -18.28 -7.26
C SER A 62 -4.34 -19.69 -7.25
N LEU A 63 -5.55 -19.88 -6.69
CA LEU A 63 -6.23 -21.19 -6.61
C LEU A 63 -5.33 -22.31 -6.05
N LEU A 64 -4.43 -21.99 -5.12
CA LEU A 64 -3.43 -22.91 -4.55
C LEU A 64 -2.43 -23.52 -5.55
N MET A 65 -2.34 -23.00 -6.78
CA MET A 65 -1.40 -23.51 -7.79
C MET A 65 0.06 -23.18 -7.48
N VAL A 66 0.30 -22.22 -6.57
CA VAL A 66 1.63 -21.77 -6.17
C VAL A 66 1.79 -21.90 -4.67
N GLN A 67 2.92 -22.50 -4.26
CA GLN A 67 3.32 -22.50 -2.86
C GLN A 67 3.85 -21.11 -2.49
N LEU A 68 3.05 -20.35 -1.75
CA LEU A 68 3.46 -19.01 -1.32
C LEU A 68 4.55 -19.09 -0.24
N PRO A 69 5.57 -18.23 -0.33
CA PRO A 69 6.59 -18.12 0.70
C PRO A 69 5.97 -17.92 2.09
N GLU A 70 6.62 -18.49 3.10
CA GLU A 70 6.18 -18.31 4.47
C GLU A 70 6.50 -16.90 4.97
N LEU A 71 5.58 -16.33 5.74
CA LEU A 71 5.86 -15.12 6.50
C LEU A 71 6.63 -15.49 7.77
N PRO A 72 7.42 -14.55 8.33
CA PRO A 72 7.99 -14.76 9.64
C PRO A 72 6.86 -15.07 10.64
N PRO A 73 7.02 -16.08 11.50
CA PRO A 73 5.94 -16.60 12.31
C PRO A 73 5.33 -15.51 13.20
N LYS A 74 4.01 -15.57 13.36
CA LYS A 74 3.29 -14.66 14.25
C LYS A 74 3.73 -14.94 15.67
N ASN A 75 4.53 -14.04 16.24
CA ASN A 75 4.93 -14.11 17.63
C ASN A 75 3.86 -13.42 18.50
N PRO A 76 3.10 -14.16 19.34
CA PRO A 76 2.12 -13.56 20.25
C PRO A 76 2.77 -12.66 21.31
N PHE A 77 4.06 -12.86 21.60
CA PHE A 77 4.86 -12.06 22.53
C PHE A 77 5.85 -11.14 21.80
N PHE A 78 5.45 -10.63 20.62
CA PHE A 78 6.30 -9.70 19.87
C PHE A 78 6.45 -8.38 20.64
N SER A 79 7.68 -8.03 20.99
CA SER A 79 8.00 -6.78 21.68
C SER A 79 8.46 -5.71 20.68
N LEU A 80 7.79 -4.55 20.71
CA LEU A 80 8.13 -3.37 19.89
C LEU A 80 9.49 -2.75 20.26
N ASN A 81 10.08 -3.17 21.39
CA ASN A 81 11.37 -2.67 21.89
C ASN A 81 12.50 -3.69 21.72
N ASN A 82 12.22 -4.89 21.19
CA ASN A 82 13.23 -5.92 21.01
C ASN A 82 13.83 -5.85 19.59
N ALA A 83 14.99 -5.22 19.47
CA ALA A 83 15.69 -5.05 18.19
C ALA A 83 15.93 -6.36 17.44
N GLN A 84 16.25 -7.46 18.12
CA GLN A 84 16.48 -8.76 17.48
C GLN A 84 15.19 -9.31 16.84
N GLN A 85 14.06 -9.22 17.56
CA GLN A 85 12.77 -9.65 17.02
C GLN A 85 12.33 -8.79 15.83
N ILE A 86 12.55 -7.48 15.92
CA ILE A 86 12.23 -6.52 14.86
C ILE A 86 13.04 -6.82 13.60
N THR A 87 14.37 -6.97 13.72
CA THR A 87 15.26 -7.28 12.61
C THR A 87 14.92 -8.64 11.99
N LYS A 88 14.69 -9.67 12.81
CA LYS A 88 14.31 -11.00 12.30
C LYS A 88 13.00 -10.95 11.51
N ARG A 89 12.00 -10.19 12.00
CA ARG A 89 10.75 -9.99 11.27
C ARG A 89 10.99 -9.22 9.97
N MET A 90 11.74 -8.12 10.01
CA MET A 90 12.07 -7.31 8.83
C MET A 90 12.74 -8.15 7.72
N MET A 91 13.75 -8.95 8.07
CA MET A 91 14.43 -9.85 7.12
C MET A 91 13.48 -10.91 6.55
N GLY A 92 12.61 -11.50 7.39
CA GLY A 92 11.60 -12.46 6.92
C GLY A 92 10.58 -11.83 5.97
N LEU A 93 10.17 -10.58 6.23
CA LEU A 93 9.28 -9.84 5.33
C LEU A 93 9.95 -9.52 3.99
N GLN A 94 11.24 -9.14 4.00
CA GLN A 94 11.99 -8.95 2.76
C GLN A 94 12.08 -10.25 1.98
N LYS A 95 12.47 -11.35 2.63
CA LYS A 95 12.60 -12.65 1.95
C LYS A 95 11.28 -13.13 1.35
N PHE A 96 10.17 -12.91 2.06
CA PHE A 96 8.82 -13.17 1.55
C PHE A 96 8.55 -12.42 0.24
N LEU A 97 8.88 -11.12 0.18
CA LEU A 97 8.68 -10.31 -1.02
C LEU A 97 9.62 -10.73 -2.15
N GLU A 98 10.90 -10.94 -1.87
CA GLU A 98 11.88 -11.40 -2.88
C GLU A 98 11.37 -12.65 -3.60
N LEU A 99 10.98 -13.68 -2.84
CA LEU A 99 10.46 -14.93 -3.40
C LEU A 99 9.09 -14.76 -4.08
N THR A 100 8.22 -13.89 -3.57
CA THR A 100 6.91 -13.60 -4.19
C THR A 100 7.08 -12.96 -5.57
N LEU A 101 8.07 -12.08 -5.71
CA LEU A 101 8.34 -11.32 -6.93
C LEU A 101 9.04 -12.13 -8.03
N GLU A 102 9.52 -13.35 -7.72
CA GLU A 102 10.04 -14.30 -8.71
C GLU A 102 8.93 -14.97 -9.54
N SER A 103 7.69 -14.99 -9.03
CA SER A 103 6.57 -15.67 -9.70
C SER A 103 5.77 -14.73 -10.61
N ASN A 104 5.82 -14.99 -11.93
CA ASN A 104 5.03 -14.25 -12.92
C ASN A 104 3.51 -14.33 -12.66
N LEU A 105 3.03 -15.43 -12.05
CA LEU A 105 1.61 -15.58 -11.68
C LEU A 105 1.24 -14.61 -10.55
N LEU A 106 2.11 -14.44 -9.56
CA LEU A 106 1.85 -13.49 -8.47
C LEU A 106 2.02 -12.04 -8.93
N LEU A 107 2.95 -11.80 -9.86
CA LEU A 107 3.13 -10.49 -10.51
C LEU A 107 1.94 -10.04 -11.37
N SER A 108 1.01 -10.92 -11.75
CA SER A 108 -0.21 -10.49 -12.46
C SER A 108 -1.31 -10.01 -11.51
N ASP A 109 -1.16 -10.21 -10.19
CA ASP A 109 -2.17 -9.84 -9.20
C ASP A 109 -2.12 -8.34 -8.88
N SER A 110 -3.23 -7.64 -9.12
CA SER A 110 -3.34 -6.20 -8.83
C SER A 110 -3.22 -5.86 -7.34
N CYS A 111 -3.60 -6.78 -6.44
CA CYS A 111 -3.47 -6.56 -5.00
C CYS A 111 -2.00 -6.44 -4.59
N LEU A 112 -1.10 -7.21 -5.23
CA LEU A 112 0.34 -7.12 -4.99
C LEU A 112 0.88 -5.75 -5.40
N HIS A 113 0.49 -5.26 -6.58
CA HIS A 113 0.91 -3.96 -7.08
C HIS A 113 0.40 -2.80 -6.22
N LEU A 114 -0.87 -2.84 -5.83
CA LEU A 114 -1.44 -1.84 -4.93
C LEU A 114 -0.76 -1.88 -3.55
N PHE A 115 -0.45 -3.06 -3.03
CA PHE A 115 0.26 -3.21 -1.78
C PHE A 115 1.67 -2.59 -1.82
N LEU A 116 2.40 -2.77 -2.93
CA LEU A 116 3.79 -2.33 -3.10
C LEU A 116 3.97 -0.90 -3.63
N GLN A 117 2.95 -0.35 -4.32
CA GLN A 117 3.07 0.91 -5.05
C GLN A 117 2.01 1.96 -4.71
N SER A 118 1.10 1.68 -3.77
CA SER A 118 0.11 2.65 -3.27
C SER A 118 0.07 2.72 -1.74
N GLU A 119 -0.45 3.82 -1.21
CA GLU A 119 -0.73 4.01 0.22
C GLU A 119 -2.14 3.55 0.64
N LEU A 120 -2.87 2.85 -0.25
CA LEU A 120 -4.22 2.37 0.05
C LEU A 120 -4.21 1.36 1.20
N GLY A 121 -5.16 1.49 2.12
CA GLY A 121 -5.41 0.47 3.15
C GLY A 121 -6.02 -0.81 2.55
N VAL A 122 -5.92 -1.93 3.27
CA VAL A 122 -6.37 -3.26 2.82
C VAL A 122 -7.78 -3.25 2.19
N SER A 123 -8.77 -2.67 2.85
CA SER A 123 -10.15 -2.63 2.34
C SER A 123 -10.28 -1.82 1.03
N GLN A 124 -9.47 -0.76 0.87
CA GLN A 124 -9.44 0.04 -0.36
C GLN A 124 -8.74 -0.72 -1.49
N ILE A 125 -7.69 -1.49 -1.17
CA ILE A 125 -7.04 -2.36 -2.16
C ILE A 125 -8.05 -3.37 -2.70
N GLU A 126 -8.82 -4.03 -1.83
CA GLU A 126 -9.84 -5.00 -2.25
C GLU A 126 -10.95 -4.36 -3.09
N ALA A 127 -11.42 -3.17 -2.69
CA ALA A 127 -12.39 -2.42 -3.47
C ALA A 127 -11.84 -2.07 -4.87
N CYS A 128 -10.60 -1.58 -4.95
CA CYS A 128 -9.96 -1.20 -6.20
C CYS A 128 -9.70 -2.39 -7.12
N ALA A 129 -9.13 -3.47 -6.60
CA ALA A 129 -8.86 -4.70 -7.35
C ALA A 129 -10.17 -5.37 -7.86
N SER A 130 -11.29 -5.17 -7.17
CA SER A 130 -12.60 -5.68 -7.59
C SER A 130 -13.40 -4.72 -8.46
N GLY A 131 -12.83 -3.58 -8.88
CA GLY A 131 -13.51 -2.58 -9.71
C GLY A 131 -14.62 -1.81 -8.98
N ARG A 132 -14.61 -1.75 -7.65
CA ARG A 132 -15.61 -1.06 -6.81
C ARG A 132 -15.21 0.37 -6.42
N THR A 133 -14.14 0.92 -7.01
CA THR A 133 -13.68 2.29 -6.81
C THR A 133 -13.89 3.13 -8.07
N HIS A 134 -14.00 4.44 -7.91
CA HIS A 134 -14.09 5.38 -9.04
C HIS A 134 -12.75 5.61 -9.78
N TYR A 135 -11.66 5.03 -9.26
CA TYR A 135 -10.32 5.08 -9.85
C TYR A 135 -9.81 3.67 -10.17
N SER A 136 -8.96 3.57 -11.17
CA SER A 136 -8.28 2.33 -11.56
C SER A 136 -7.06 2.01 -10.68
N VAL A 137 -6.53 0.80 -10.82
CA VAL A 137 -5.28 0.37 -10.19
C VAL A 137 -4.11 1.30 -10.55
N SER A 138 -3.97 1.65 -11.83
CA SER A 138 -2.89 2.53 -12.30
C SER A 138 -3.03 3.94 -11.74
N GLN A 139 -4.26 4.49 -11.69
CA GLN A 139 -4.52 5.80 -11.09
C GLN A 139 -4.19 5.82 -9.59
N ALA A 140 -4.57 4.77 -8.85
CA ALA A 140 -4.22 4.63 -7.44
C ALA A 140 -2.70 4.61 -7.21
N VAL A 141 -1.97 3.88 -8.04
CA VAL A 141 -0.51 3.82 -7.98
C VAL A 141 0.12 5.15 -8.34
N LEU A 142 -0.35 5.84 -9.38
CA LEU A 142 0.20 7.12 -9.81
C LEU A 142 0.01 8.23 -8.75
N ARG A 143 -1.20 8.33 -8.18
CA ARG A 143 -1.53 9.29 -7.10
C ARG A 143 -0.71 9.12 -5.83
N CYS A 144 -0.12 7.94 -5.60
CA CYS A 144 0.77 7.69 -4.48
C CYS A 144 2.07 8.50 -4.64
N GLY A 145 2.12 9.73 -4.12
CA GLY A 145 3.29 10.59 -4.19
C GLY A 145 4.51 9.94 -3.55
N CYS A 146 5.40 9.38 -4.36
CA CYS A 146 6.74 9.09 -3.88
C CYS A 146 7.34 10.43 -3.51
N LYS A 147 7.61 10.67 -2.21
CA LYS A 147 8.12 11.95 -1.67
C LYS A 147 9.44 12.43 -2.30
N LEU A 148 10.02 11.67 -3.23
CA LEU A 148 11.14 12.06 -4.08
C LEU A 148 10.74 12.89 -5.32
N GLN A 149 9.49 12.86 -5.78
CA GLN A 149 9.05 13.64 -6.93
C GLN A 149 8.32 14.92 -6.50
N ARG A 150 9.09 15.90 -6.01
CA ARG A 150 8.67 17.32 -5.98
C ARG A 150 8.79 17.95 -7.37
N PHE A 151 8.23 17.31 -8.39
CA PHE A 151 7.98 17.95 -9.67
C PHE A 151 6.48 17.84 -9.93
N HIS A 152 5.78 18.93 -9.61
CA HIS A 152 4.35 19.08 -9.85
C HIS A 152 4.09 19.01 -11.36
N SER A 153 3.27 18.05 -11.81
CA SER A 153 2.60 18.13 -13.09
C SER A 153 1.26 18.85 -12.92
N GLN A 154 0.86 19.58 -13.97
CA GLN A 154 -0.28 20.50 -14.04
C GLN A 154 -1.66 19.86 -13.73
N GLU A 155 -1.74 18.53 -13.69
CA GLU A 155 -2.97 17.77 -13.44
C GLU A 155 -3.42 17.81 -11.96
N ASP A 156 -2.49 17.91 -11.00
CA ASP A 156 -2.82 17.95 -9.56
C ASP A 156 -3.51 19.28 -9.15
N LEU A 157 -3.20 20.39 -9.85
CA LEU A 157 -3.83 21.69 -9.62
C LEU A 157 -5.32 21.69 -10.01
N LEU A 158 -5.72 20.85 -10.97
CA LEU A 158 -7.12 20.72 -11.41
C LEU A 158 -7.94 19.88 -10.44
N GLU A 159 -7.34 18.89 -9.77
CA GLU A 159 -8.04 18.12 -8.73
C GLU A 159 -8.22 18.89 -7.43
N THR A 160 -7.27 19.76 -7.08
CA THR A 160 -7.38 20.61 -5.88
C THR A 160 -8.46 21.68 -6.04
N SER A 161 -8.53 22.32 -7.22
CA SER A 161 -9.57 23.32 -7.54
C SER A 161 -10.97 22.72 -7.68
N ARG A 162 -11.11 21.47 -8.13
CA ARG A 162 -12.41 20.76 -8.12
C ARG A 162 -12.91 20.39 -6.71
N LYS A 163 -12.02 20.28 -5.74
CA LYS A 163 -12.37 19.93 -4.36
C LYS A 163 -12.80 21.13 -3.53
N GLU A 164 -12.27 22.31 -3.84
CA GLU A 164 -12.65 23.58 -3.19
C GLU A 164 -13.99 24.13 -3.67
N SER A 165 -14.50 23.71 -4.84
CA SER A 165 -15.76 24.22 -5.39
C SER A 165 -17.02 23.47 -4.93
N CYS A 166 -16.91 22.40 -4.13
CA CYS A 166 -18.07 21.58 -3.73
C CYS A 166 -18.60 21.85 -2.32
N ASP A 167 -18.00 22.74 -1.53
CA ASP A 167 -18.41 23.03 -0.14
C ASP A 167 -19.00 24.44 0.06
N SER A 168 -19.38 25.14 -1.00
CA SER A 168 -20.15 26.40 -0.89
C SER A 168 -21.45 26.23 -1.66
N ASP A 169 -22.51 25.77 -0.97
CA ASP A 169 -23.88 26.24 -1.17
C ASP A 169 -24.86 25.50 -0.22
N THR A 170 -25.05 26.04 0.98
CA THR A 170 -26.38 26.05 1.60
C THR A 170 -26.55 27.38 2.33
N VAL A 171 -26.95 28.39 1.56
CA VAL A 171 -27.36 29.70 2.05
C VAL A 171 -28.71 29.59 2.75
N ARG A 172 -28.79 30.23 3.91
CA ARG A 172 -29.99 30.55 4.70
C ARG A 172 -31.14 31.03 3.82
N ASN A 173 -32.36 30.55 4.08
CA ASN A 173 -33.59 31.32 3.89
C ASN A 173 -34.72 30.66 4.67
N LEU A 174 -35.20 31.33 5.72
CA LEU A 174 -36.54 31.16 6.29
C LEU A 174 -36.84 32.43 7.09
N ASN A 175 -37.35 33.43 6.37
CA ASN A 175 -38.17 34.48 6.98
C ASN A 175 -39.61 34.26 6.48
N ASP A 176 -40.51 34.43 7.45
CA ASP A 176 -41.89 34.90 7.32
C ASP A 176 -43.04 33.87 7.26
N ALA A 177 -43.73 33.77 8.39
CA ALA A 177 -45.17 33.51 8.49
C ALA A 177 -45.67 34.21 9.77
N GLY A 178 -46.55 35.19 9.60
CA GLY A 178 -46.93 36.17 10.61
C GLY A 178 -47.71 35.64 11.82
N HIS A 179 -47.71 36.45 12.89
CA HIS A 179 -48.86 37.16 13.47
C HIS A 179 -48.32 38.31 14.34
#